data_AF-A0AAJ2LSV5-F1
#
_entry.id   AF-A0AAJ2LSV5-F1
#
_cell.length_a   1.000
_cell.length_b   1.000
_cell.length_c   1.000
_cell.angle_alpha   90.00
_cell.angle_beta   90.00
_cell.angle_gamma   90.00
#
_symmetry.space_group_name_H-M   'P 1'
#
loop_
_entity.id
_entity.type
_entity.pdbx_description
1 polymer ?
#
loop_
_entity_poly.entity_id
_entity_poly.type
_entity_poly.pdbx_seq_one_letter_code
_entity_poly.pdbx_strand_id
1 'polypeptide(L)'
;MAIITHHHLLLRELRFAAPARVRVWKGAATLKSGGVAVELQEGESFTVPPFVRFSCLAHPRVTAQGMRPAVWSLALETKASADMERAADTSKPHARRLAAAIFAQPCADWCAERIAREWQISTARLRALLFAEGESLRSLVREQRVAWVLAQLARMEDAGASPAAAGFASLSALQLACQDLIGLPPEIAGRALSLLSSHPRPSLAAQDDQARQPRYRPYF
;
A
#
# COMPACT_ATOMS: atom_id res chain seq x y z
N MET A 1 4.81 -1.29 10.43
CA MET A 1 6.15 -0.67 10.57
C MET A 1 6.04 0.84 10.33
N ALA A 2 7.03 1.63 10.77
CA ALA A 2 7.10 3.06 10.47
C ALA A 2 8.05 3.38 9.29
N ILE A 3 7.56 4.17 8.35
CA ILE A 3 8.29 4.87 7.28
C ILE A 3 9.05 6.03 7.92
N ILE A 4 10.35 6.08 7.69
CA ILE A 4 11.25 7.14 8.19
C ILE A 4 11.60 8.06 7.04
N THR A 5 11.36 9.35 7.23
CA THR A 5 11.60 10.39 6.22
C THR A 5 12.46 11.50 6.80
N HIS A 6 13.63 11.72 6.19
CA HIS A 6 14.56 12.80 6.55
C HIS A 6 14.30 14.09 5.76
N HIS A 7 13.41 14.02 4.76
CA HIS A 7 12.98 15.12 3.92
C HIS A 7 11.45 15.11 3.84
N HIS A 8 10.85 16.21 3.40
CA HIS A 8 9.42 16.23 3.13
C HIS A 8 9.07 15.19 2.08
N LEU A 9 8.18 14.26 2.44
CA LEU A 9 7.66 13.24 1.53
C LEU A 9 6.17 13.51 1.32
N LEU A 10 5.79 13.83 0.09
CA LEU A 10 4.40 13.99 -0.31
C LEU A 10 3.97 12.77 -1.13
N LEU A 11 3.04 11.99 -0.60
CA LEU A 11 2.29 10.98 -1.35
C LEU A 11 0.96 11.58 -1.77
N ARG A 12 0.72 11.65 -3.08
CA ARG A 12 -0.44 12.34 -3.66
C ARG A 12 -1.58 11.38 -3.93
N GLU A 13 -2.81 11.89 -3.74
CA GLU A 13 -4.04 11.31 -4.28
C GLU A 13 -4.21 9.79 -4.04
N LEU A 14 -3.73 9.30 -2.90
CA LEU A 14 -3.85 7.91 -2.46
C LEU A 14 -5.32 7.54 -2.32
N ARG A 15 -5.68 6.36 -2.83
CA ARG A 15 -7.02 5.79 -2.70
C ARG A 15 -6.93 4.29 -2.51
N PHE A 16 -7.35 3.81 -1.34
CA PHE A 16 -7.33 2.39 -1.00
C PHE A 16 -8.75 1.82 -0.99
N ALA A 17 -8.88 0.55 -1.37
CA ALA A 17 -10.16 -0.15 -1.31
C ALA A 17 -10.61 -0.53 0.13
N ALA A 18 -9.70 -0.40 1.10
CA ALA A 18 -9.94 -0.67 2.52
C ALA A 18 -9.58 0.58 3.36
N PRO A 19 -10.02 0.68 4.63
CA PRO A 19 -9.66 1.80 5.48
C PRO A 19 -8.15 1.88 5.66
N ALA A 20 -7.60 3.08 5.51
CA ALA A 20 -6.17 3.34 5.59
C ALA A 20 -5.85 4.16 6.84
N ARG A 21 -5.22 3.53 7.84
CA ARG A 21 -4.74 4.19 9.05
C ARG A 21 -3.35 4.78 8.83
N VAL A 22 -3.23 6.08 9.06
CA VAL A 22 -1.96 6.78 9.16
C VAL A 22 -1.69 7.09 10.62
N ARG A 23 -0.52 6.74 11.12
CA ARG A 23 -0.10 7.01 12.50
C ARG A 23 1.26 7.68 12.51
N VAL A 24 1.43 8.73 13.30
CA VAL A 24 2.70 9.42 13.48
C VAL A 24 3.35 8.95 14.78
N TRP A 25 4.56 8.46 14.67
CA TRP A 25 5.37 8.01 15.80
C TRP A 25 6.36 9.07 16.27
N LYS A 26 6.89 9.88 15.34
CA LYS A 26 7.77 11.03 15.61
C LYS A 26 7.57 12.08 14.51
N GLY A 27 7.68 13.35 14.88
CA GLY A 27 7.51 14.46 13.93
C GLY A 27 6.02 14.78 13.70
N ALA A 28 5.65 15.11 12.46
CA ALA A 28 4.25 15.36 12.10
C ALA A 28 3.93 14.90 10.68
N ALA A 29 2.64 14.71 10.41
CA ALA A 29 2.12 14.46 9.07
C ALA A 29 0.85 15.28 8.83
N THR A 30 0.60 15.68 7.59
CA THR A 30 -0.66 16.31 7.18
C THR A 30 -1.37 15.43 6.18
N LEU A 31 -2.61 15.07 6.47
CA LEU A 31 -3.52 14.42 5.53
C LEU A 31 -4.41 15.47 4.89
N LYS A 32 -4.57 15.43 3.57
CA LYS A 32 -5.45 16.34 2.82
C LYS A 32 -6.44 15.56 1.99
N SER A 33 -7.73 15.89 2.07
CA SER A 33 -8.78 15.29 1.26
C SER A 33 -9.89 16.32 1.01
N GLY A 34 -10.29 16.53 -0.25
CA GLY A 34 -11.45 17.35 -0.60
C GLY A 34 -11.46 18.77 -0.01
N GLY A 35 -10.29 19.39 0.18
CA GLY A 35 -10.14 20.72 0.79
C GLY A 35 -10.00 20.72 2.31
N VAL A 36 -10.24 19.59 2.98
CA VAL A 36 -10.00 19.40 4.42
C VAL A 36 -8.55 18.98 4.63
N ALA A 37 -7.90 19.55 5.65
CA ALA A 37 -6.57 19.14 6.09
C ALA A 37 -6.64 18.71 7.56
N VAL A 38 -6.08 17.54 7.86
CA VAL A 38 -5.91 17.02 9.22
C VAL A 38 -4.41 16.96 9.49
N GLU A 39 -3.95 17.73 10.48
CA GLU A 39 -2.57 17.64 10.96
C GLU A 39 -2.50 16.60 12.07
N LEU A 40 -1.51 15.71 11.97
CA LEU A 40 -1.22 14.66 12.94
C LEU A 40 0.11 14.96 13.60
N GLN A 41 0.08 15.08 14.92
CA GLN A 41 1.22 15.22 15.80
C GLN A 41 1.74 13.86 16.25
N GLU A 42 2.87 13.87 16.96
CA GLU A 42 3.46 12.68 17.54
C GLU A 42 2.48 11.91 18.44
N GLY A 43 2.32 10.62 18.19
CA GLY A 43 1.39 9.73 18.89
C GLY A 43 0.00 9.65 18.27
N GLU A 44 -0.37 10.61 17.41
CA GLU A 44 -1.70 10.67 16.81
C GLU A 44 -1.85 9.71 15.62
N SER A 45 -3.09 9.32 15.37
CA SER A 45 -3.45 8.51 14.21
C SER A 45 -4.80 8.92 13.66
N PHE A 46 -4.95 8.77 12.35
CA PHE A 46 -6.20 9.01 11.65
C PHE A 46 -6.46 7.88 10.67
N THR A 47 -7.71 7.43 10.61
CA THR A 47 -8.12 6.39 9.67
C THR A 47 -8.94 7.02 8.56
N VAL A 48 -8.42 6.95 7.34
CA VAL A 48 -9.13 7.39 6.15
C VAL A 48 -10.13 6.31 5.73
N PRO A 49 -11.41 6.65 5.50
CA PRO A 49 -12.42 5.68 5.06
C PRO A 49 -12.07 5.02 3.72
N PRO A 50 -12.65 3.85 3.43
CA PRO A 50 -12.46 3.18 2.14
C PRO A 50 -12.80 4.08 0.97
N PHE A 51 -11.99 3.98 -0.08
CA PHE A 51 -12.17 4.64 -1.38
C PHE A 51 -12.16 6.18 -1.36
N VAL A 52 -11.95 6.80 -0.20
CA VAL A 52 -11.70 8.23 -0.08
C VAL A 52 -10.29 8.53 -0.56
N ARG A 53 -10.17 9.54 -1.43
CA ARG A 53 -8.89 10.01 -1.94
C ARG A 53 -8.24 10.99 -0.98
N PHE A 54 -6.96 10.81 -0.68
CA PHE A 54 -6.22 11.70 0.20
C PHE A 54 -4.75 11.81 -0.19
N SER A 55 -4.14 12.95 0.12
CA SER A 55 -2.70 13.16 0.05
C SER A 55 -2.11 13.12 1.46
N CYS A 56 -0.92 12.53 1.61
CA CYS A 56 -0.19 12.46 2.87
C CYS A 56 1.16 13.18 2.72
N LEU A 57 1.39 14.18 3.57
CA LEU A 57 2.64 14.93 3.63
C LEU A 57 3.33 14.67 4.97
N ALA A 58 4.48 14.02 4.95
CA ALA A 58 5.31 13.83 6.14
C ALA A 58 6.25 15.03 6.32
N HIS A 59 6.32 15.55 7.56
CA HIS A 59 7.09 16.75 7.91
C HIS A 59 8.18 16.40 8.92
N PRO A 60 9.45 16.29 8.48
CA PRO A 60 10.58 16.30 9.40
C PRO A 60 10.57 17.61 10.21
N ARG A 61 10.95 17.57 11.49
CA ARG A 61 10.93 18.75 12.36
C ARG A 61 12.33 19.26 12.66
N VAL A 62 12.52 20.57 12.58
CA VAL A 62 13.73 21.22 13.08
C VAL A 62 13.59 21.33 14.60
N THR A 63 14.59 20.83 15.34
CA THR A 63 14.67 20.98 16.80
C THR A 63 15.97 21.68 17.19
N ALA A 64 16.10 22.10 18.45
CA ALA A 64 17.34 22.70 18.96
C ALA A 64 18.56 21.77 18.82
N GLN A 65 18.34 20.46 18.69
CA GLN A 65 19.37 19.42 18.50
C GLN A 65 19.60 19.06 17.02
N GLY A 66 19.03 19.83 16.10
CA GLY A 66 19.10 19.59 14.66
C GLY A 66 17.82 19.00 14.07
N MET A 67 17.92 18.50 12.83
CA MET A 67 16.80 17.97 12.07
C MET A 67 16.37 16.58 12.59
N ARG A 68 15.12 16.44 13.01
CA ARG A 68 14.53 15.14 13.38
C ARG A 68 13.67 14.61 12.24
N PRO A 69 13.85 13.33 11.84
CA PRO A 69 13.04 12.73 10.79
C PRO A 69 11.58 12.57 11.23
N ALA A 70 10.66 12.60 10.27
CA ALA A 70 9.29 12.16 10.49
C ALA A 70 9.24 10.63 10.40
N VAL A 71 8.64 10.02 11.41
CA VAL A 71 8.47 8.57 11.53
C VAL A 71 6.98 8.32 11.62
N TRP A 72 6.41 7.66 10.60
CA TRP A 72 4.96 7.48 10.48
C TRP A 72 4.65 6.14 9.84
N SER A 73 3.50 5.54 10.09
CA SER A 73 3.11 4.26 9.51
C SER A 73 1.80 4.39 8.75
N LEU A 74 1.71 3.66 7.63
CA LEU A 74 0.47 3.36 6.95
C LEU A 74 0.05 1.93 7.30
N ALA A 75 -1.23 1.69 7.55
CA ALA A 75 -1.76 0.35 7.72
C ALA A 75 -3.13 0.27 7.06
N LEU A 76 -3.42 -0.86 6.41
CA LEU A 76 -4.78 -1.13 5.95
C LEU A 76 -5.50 -1.97 7.00
N GLU A 77 -6.68 -1.52 7.39
CA GLU A 77 -7.54 -2.27 8.30
C GLU A 77 -8.23 -3.38 7.51
N THR A 78 -8.27 -4.59 8.07
CA THR A 78 -8.90 -5.75 7.44
C THR A 78 -10.42 -5.67 7.40
N LYS A 79 -11.02 -4.85 8.27
CA LYS A 79 -12.46 -4.59 8.33
C LYS A 79 -12.72 -3.12 8.54
N ALA A 80 -13.62 -2.57 7.74
CA ALA A 80 -14.22 -1.27 8.01
C ALA A 80 -15.32 -1.42 9.08
N SER A 81 -15.36 -0.49 10.04
CA SER A 81 -16.55 -0.36 10.90
C SER A 81 -17.74 0.17 10.09
N ALA A 82 -18.96 0.01 10.60
CA ALA A 82 -20.15 0.57 9.96
C ALA A 82 -20.03 2.10 9.74
N ASP A 83 -19.34 2.81 10.64
CA ASP A 83 -19.10 4.25 10.53
C ASP A 83 -18.13 4.57 9.39
N MET A 84 -17.07 3.79 9.22
CA MET A 84 -16.13 3.95 8.12
C MET A 84 -16.77 3.61 6.77
N GLU A 85 -17.65 2.61 6.73
CA GLU A 85 -18.43 2.29 5.52
C GLU A 85 -19.40 3.41 5.15
N ARG A 86 -20.03 4.06 6.14
CA ARG A 86 -20.88 5.24 5.91
C ARG A 86 -20.08 6.46 5.44
N ALA A 87 -18.84 6.61 5.93
CA ALA A 87 -17.94 7.68 5.54
C ALA A 87 -17.16 7.41 4.24
N ALA A 88 -17.31 6.22 3.64
CA ALA A 88 -16.68 5.88 2.37
C ALA A 88 -17.23 6.73 1.23
N ASP A 89 -16.42 6.95 0.20
CA ASP A 89 -16.92 7.56 -1.03
C ASP A 89 -17.86 6.57 -1.76
N THR A 90 -19.16 6.81 -1.63
CA THR A 90 -20.22 6.01 -2.25
C THR A 90 -20.73 6.61 -3.57
N SER A 91 -20.16 7.74 -4.01
CA SER A 91 -20.55 8.39 -5.27
C SER A 91 -20.16 7.58 -6.52
N LYS A 92 -19.23 6.63 -6.35
CA LYS A 92 -18.68 5.80 -7.44
C LYS A 92 -18.74 4.30 -7.10
N PRO A 93 -19.94 3.72 -6.98
CA PRO A 93 -20.11 2.34 -6.52
C PRO A 93 -19.43 1.30 -7.41
N HIS A 94 -19.40 1.50 -8.74
CA HIS A 94 -18.82 0.54 -9.67
C HIS A 94 -17.30 0.58 -9.66
N ALA A 95 -16.72 1.79 -9.67
CA ALA A 95 -15.28 1.98 -9.53
C ALA A 95 -14.78 1.47 -8.18
N ARG A 96 -15.52 1.70 -7.10
CA ARG A 96 -15.20 1.17 -5.77
C ARG A 96 -15.18 -0.36 -5.76
N ARG A 97 -16.23 -0.99 -6.28
CA ARG A 97 -16.31 -2.47 -6.40
C ARG A 97 -15.16 -3.03 -7.22
N LEU A 98 -14.86 -2.40 -8.36
CA LEU A 98 -13.77 -2.81 -9.24
C LEU A 98 -12.40 -2.61 -8.58
N ALA A 99 -12.19 -1.49 -7.90
CA ALA A 99 -10.95 -1.19 -7.20
C ALA A 99 -10.65 -2.21 -6.10
N ALA A 100 -11.67 -2.62 -5.33
CA ALA A 100 -11.53 -3.69 -4.35
C ALA A 100 -11.14 -5.03 -4.98
N ALA A 101 -11.76 -5.38 -6.12
CA ALA A 101 -11.41 -6.60 -6.85
C ALA A 101 -9.97 -6.56 -7.38
N ILE A 102 -9.55 -5.43 -7.97
CA ILE A 102 -8.17 -5.24 -8.45
C ILE A 102 -7.17 -5.32 -7.31
N PHE A 103 -7.44 -4.65 -6.20
CA PHE A 103 -6.57 -4.67 -5.03
C PHE A 103 -6.41 -6.08 -4.46
N ALA A 104 -7.47 -6.90 -4.49
CA ALA A 104 -7.41 -8.29 -4.05
C ALA A 104 -6.62 -9.21 -5.01
N GLN A 105 -6.60 -8.93 -6.31
CA GLN A 105 -5.87 -9.71 -7.32
C GLN A 105 -5.08 -8.78 -8.27
N PRO A 106 -4.01 -8.11 -7.79
CA PRO A 106 -3.34 -7.07 -8.57
C PRO A 106 -2.67 -7.61 -9.85
N CYS A 107 -2.13 -8.82 -9.82
CA CYS A 107 -1.48 -9.47 -10.97
C CYS A 107 -2.43 -10.04 -12.02
N ALA A 108 -3.73 -10.08 -11.75
CA ALA A 108 -4.70 -10.59 -12.72
C ALA A 108 -4.72 -9.78 -14.02
N ASP A 109 -5.05 -10.45 -15.12
CA ASP A 109 -5.30 -9.80 -16.41
C ASP A 109 -6.66 -9.09 -16.37
N TRP A 110 -6.63 -7.82 -15.98
CA TRP A 110 -7.80 -6.96 -15.87
C TRP A 110 -8.16 -6.35 -17.23
N CYS A 111 -9.10 -6.98 -17.92
CA CYS A 111 -9.70 -6.49 -19.16
C CYS A 111 -11.22 -6.31 -19.02
N ALA A 112 -11.81 -5.53 -19.92
CA ALA A 112 -13.24 -5.22 -19.88
C ALA A 112 -14.09 -6.48 -20.06
N GLU A 113 -13.64 -7.42 -20.89
CA GLU A 113 -14.29 -8.68 -21.22
C GLU A 113 -14.41 -9.58 -19.99
N ARG A 114 -13.31 -9.70 -19.22
CA ARG A 114 -13.29 -10.44 -17.97
C ARG A 114 -14.29 -9.87 -16.97
N ILE A 115 -14.22 -8.57 -16.72
CA ILE A 115 -15.07 -7.89 -15.73
C ILE A 115 -16.54 -7.98 -16.15
N ALA A 116 -16.83 -7.72 -17.42
CA ALA A 116 -18.17 -7.77 -17.98
C ALA A 116 -18.79 -9.17 -17.82
N ARG A 117 -18.01 -10.24 -18.06
CA ARG A 117 -18.43 -11.62 -17.81
C ARG A 117 -18.68 -11.90 -16.34
N GLU A 118 -17.78 -11.48 -15.44
CA GLU A 118 -17.93 -11.67 -13.99
C GLU A 118 -19.15 -10.92 -13.45
N TRP A 119 -19.48 -9.75 -14.01
CA TRP A 119 -20.61 -8.92 -13.60
C TRP A 119 -21.90 -9.19 -14.40
N GLN A 120 -21.86 -10.11 -15.36
CA GLN A 120 -22.98 -10.47 -16.23
C GLN A 120 -23.58 -9.27 -16.99
N ILE A 121 -22.71 -8.39 -17.51
CA ILE A 121 -23.08 -7.23 -18.32
C ILE A 121 -22.29 -7.22 -19.63
N SER A 122 -22.67 -6.36 -20.59
CA SER A 122 -21.85 -6.12 -21.78
C SER A 122 -20.64 -5.24 -21.47
N THR A 123 -19.56 -5.37 -22.26
CA THR A 123 -18.38 -4.48 -22.15
C THR A 123 -18.74 -3.02 -22.41
N ALA A 124 -19.71 -2.75 -23.29
CA ALA A 124 -20.25 -1.41 -23.53
C ALA A 124 -20.92 -0.85 -22.27
N ARG A 125 -21.74 -1.65 -21.57
CA ARG A 125 -22.37 -1.23 -20.31
C ARG A 125 -21.33 -0.96 -19.24
N LEU A 126 -20.33 -1.82 -19.09
CA LEU A 126 -19.22 -1.61 -18.14
C LEU A 126 -18.51 -0.27 -18.40
N ARG A 127 -18.13 0.00 -19.65
CA ARG A 127 -17.47 1.26 -20.03
C ARG A 127 -18.35 2.47 -19.74
N ALA A 128 -19.64 2.39 -20.06
CA ALA A 128 -20.60 3.46 -19.76
C ALA A 128 -20.73 3.73 -18.26
N LEU A 129 -20.76 2.68 -17.43
CA LEU A 129 -20.82 2.81 -15.96
C LEU A 129 -19.56 3.49 -15.41
N LEU A 130 -18.36 3.07 -15.81
CA LEU A 130 -17.11 3.70 -15.37
C LEU A 130 -17.00 5.14 -15.87
N PHE A 131 -17.41 5.40 -17.11
CA PHE A 131 -17.42 6.75 -17.68
C PHE A 131 -18.36 7.69 -16.92
N ALA A 132 -19.55 7.23 -16.54
CA ALA A 132 -20.50 8.01 -15.73
C ALA A 132 -19.93 8.38 -14.36
N GLU A 133 -19.04 7.54 -13.80
CA GLU A 133 -18.33 7.81 -12.54
C GLU A 133 -17.03 8.62 -12.74
N GLY A 134 -16.71 9.02 -13.98
CA GLY A 134 -15.49 9.75 -14.34
C GLY A 134 -14.22 8.92 -14.15
N GLU A 135 -14.30 7.60 -14.28
CA GLU A 135 -13.19 6.67 -14.07
C GLU A 135 -12.87 5.91 -15.37
N SER A 136 -11.64 5.42 -15.47
CA SER A 136 -11.23 4.51 -16.55
C SER A 136 -10.66 3.23 -15.98
N LEU A 137 -10.92 2.10 -16.65
CA LEU A 137 -10.38 0.81 -16.26
C LEU A 137 -8.85 0.86 -16.13
N ARG A 138 -8.16 1.44 -17.12
CA ARG A 138 -6.69 1.55 -17.12
C ARG A 138 -6.18 2.32 -15.91
N SER A 139 -6.80 3.44 -15.57
CA SER A 139 -6.38 4.25 -14.42
C SER A 139 -6.63 3.52 -13.10
N LEU A 140 -7.81 2.91 -12.94
CA LEU A 140 -8.15 2.13 -11.74
C LEU A 140 -7.17 0.97 -11.53
N VAL A 141 -6.86 0.22 -12.60
CA VAL A 141 -5.89 -0.88 -12.53
C VAL A 141 -4.52 -0.37 -12.08
N ARG A 142 -4.01 0.67 -12.74
CA ARG A 142 -2.68 1.21 -12.42
C ARG A 142 -2.63 1.75 -10.98
N GLU A 143 -3.65 2.50 -10.57
CA GLU A 143 -3.76 3.08 -9.23
C GLU A 143 -3.80 2.01 -8.14
N GLN A 144 -4.69 1.03 -8.29
CA GLN A 144 -4.89 0.01 -7.25
C GLN A 144 -3.70 -0.97 -7.16
N ARG A 145 -2.99 -1.21 -8.26
CA ARG A 145 -1.70 -1.92 -8.22
C ARG A 145 -0.63 -1.17 -7.44
N VAL A 146 -0.53 0.16 -7.59
CA VAL A 146 0.37 0.99 -6.78
C VAL A 146 -0.06 1.03 -5.32
N ALA A 147 -1.37 1.18 -5.05
CA ALA A 147 -1.91 1.14 -3.71
C ALA A 147 -1.59 -0.20 -3.01
N TRP A 148 -1.69 -1.31 -3.74
CA TRP A 148 -1.33 -2.63 -3.23
C TRP A 148 0.15 -2.71 -2.85
N VAL A 149 1.05 -2.21 -3.71
CA VAL A 149 2.49 -2.15 -3.40
C VAL A 149 2.77 -1.32 -2.14
N LEU A 150 2.13 -0.16 -2.00
CA LEU A 150 2.25 0.66 -0.79
C LEU A 150 1.78 -0.08 0.46
N ALA A 151 0.69 -0.84 0.37
CA ALA A 151 0.19 -1.63 1.48
C ALA A 151 1.17 -2.74 1.88
N GLN A 152 1.76 -3.45 0.91
CA GLN A 152 2.78 -4.46 1.19
C GLN A 152 4.04 -3.85 1.81
N LEU A 153 4.49 -2.70 1.29
CA LEU A 153 5.60 -1.92 1.86
C LEU A 153 5.36 -1.55 3.33
N ALA A 154 4.13 -1.15 3.65
CA ALA A 154 3.79 -0.73 5.00
C ALA A 154 3.66 -1.91 6.00
N ARG A 155 3.34 -3.11 5.49
CA ARG A 155 3.23 -4.35 6.26
C ARG A 155 4.56 -5.09 6.45
N MET A 156 5.58 -4.81 5.63
CA MET A 156 6.78 -5.66 5.50
C MET A 156 6.47 -7.12 5.19
N GLU A 157 5.45 -7.37 4.36
CA GLU A 157 5.27 -8.73 3.87
C GLU A 157 6.31 -9.00 2.77
N ASP A 158 7.45 -9.56 3.20
CA ASP A 158 8.67 -9.82 2.42
C ASP A 158 8.44 -10.68 1.17
N ALA A 159 7.37 -11.48 1.13
CA ALA A 159 7.19 -12.45 0.05
C ALA A 159 6.41 -11.92 -1.17
N GLY A 160 5.80 -10.73 -1.08
CA GLY A 160 4.71 -10.35 -1.99
C GLY A 160 5.05 -9.35 -3.08
N ALA A 161 5.79 -8.28 -2.80
CA ALA A 161 5.76 -7.08 -3.64
C ALA A 161 6.72 -7.09 -4.84
N SER A 162 6.92 -8.24 -5.49
CA SER A 162 7.60 -8.24 -6.79
C SER A 162 6.78 -7.42 -7.80
N PRO A 163 7.42 -6.78 -8.80
CA PRO A 163 6.70 -6.07 -9.85
C PRO A 163 5.63 -6.95 -10.52
N ALA A 164 5.95 -8.23 -10.75
CA ALA A 164 5.03 -9.20 -11.36
C ALA A 164 3.81 -9.50 -10.47
N ALA A 165 4.00 -9.65 -9.15
CA ALA A 165 2.90 -9.84 -8.21
C ALA A 165 2.00 -8.60 -8.11
N ALA A 166 2.55 -7.41 -8.31
CA ALA A 166 1.79 -6.18 -8.46
C ALA A 166 1.19 -6.00 -9.88
N GLY A 167 1.42 -6.92 -10.82
CA GLY A 167 0.92 -6.85 -12.19
C GLY A 167 1.68 -5.89 -13.12
N PHE A 168 2.91 -5.50 -12.77
CA PHE A 168 3.80 -4.71 -13.61
C PHE A 168 4.81 -5.60 -14.36
N ALA A 169 5.07 -5.26 -15.62
CA ALA A 169 6.01 -6.00 -16.46
C ALA A 169 7.47 -5.91 -16.00
N SER A 170 7.84 -4.84 -15.28
CA SER A 170 9.20 -4.61 -14.80
C SER A 170 9.22 -3.71 -13.57
N LEU A 171 10.36 -3.71 -12.86
CA LEU A 171 10.61 -2.80 -11.75
C LEU A 171 10.54 -1.32 -12.19
N SER A 172 11.11 -1.00 -13.35
CA SER A 172 11.08 0.37 -13.89
C SER A 172 9.65 0.83 -14.21
N ALA A 173 8.79 -0.06 -14.73
CA ALA A 173 7.38 0.25 -14.96
C ALA A 173 6.63 0.54 -13.65
N LEU A 174 6.95 -0.20 -12.58
CA LEU A 174 6.41 0.04 -11.25
C LEU A 174 6.92 1.37 -10.66
N GLN A 175 8.22 1.64 -10.72
CA GLN A 175 8.80 2.90 -10.24
C GLN A 175 8.19 4.13 -10.94
N LEU A 176 8.03 4.05 -12.27
CA LEU A 176 7.38 5.10 -13.04
C LEU A 176 5.90 5.26 -12.63
N ALA A 177 5.19 4.17 -12.37
CA ALA A 177 3.82 4.23 -11.87
C ALA A 177 3.72 4.89 -10.49
N CYS A 178 4.64 4.58 -9.57
CA CYS A 178 4.74 5.25 -8.28
C CYS A 178 5.05 6.75 -8.42
N GLN A 179 5.96 7.11 -9.32
CA GLN A 179 6.27 8.52 -9.58
C GLN A 179 5.06 9.27 -10.16
N ASP A 180 4.42 8.72 -11.19
CA ASP A 180 3.32 9.40 -11.88
C ASP A 180 2.07 9.54 -11.01
N LEU A 181 1.71 8.50 -10.27
CA LEU A 181 0.43 8.44 -9.56
C LEU A 181 0.50 9.09 -8.18
N ILE A 182 1.57 8.84 -7.44
CA ILE A 182 1.67 9.25 -6.03
C ILE A 182 2.83 10.21 -5.80
N GLY A 183 3.65 10.50 -6.82
CA GLY A 183 4.79 11.41 -6.71
C GLY A 183 5.98 10.84 -5.95
N LEU A 184 6.07 9.51 -5.79
CA LEU A 184 7.17 8.86 -5.08
C LEU A 184 8.38 8.72 -6.03
N PRO A 185 9.52 9.37 -5.74
CA PRO A 185 10.71 9.33 -6.60
C PRO A 185 11.16 7.91 -6.92
N PRO A 186 11.56 7.59 -8.18
CA PRO A 186 12.02 6.26 -8.58
C PRO A 186 13.16 5.71 -7.70
N GLU A 187 14.06 6.58 -7.23
CA GLU A 187 15.15 6.28 -6.29
C GLU A 187 14.64 5.72 -4.96
N ILE A 188 13.58 6.36 -4.43
CA ILE A 188 12.99 6.06 -3.12
C ILE A 188 12.10 4.84 -3.26
N ALA A 189 11.29 4.78 -4.33
CA ALA A 189 10.52 3.60 -4.69
C ALA A 189 11.44 2.38 -4.88
N GLY A 190 12.56 2.55 -5.60
CA GLY A 190 13.56 1.52 -5.81
C GLY A 190 14.14 1.00 -4.51
N ARG A 191 14.63 1.89 -3.63
CA ARG A 191 15.14 1.51 -2.31
C ARG A 191 14.08 0.82 -1.44
N ALA A 192 12.87 1.35 -1.40
CA ALA A 192 11.78 0.78 -0.61
C ALA A 192 11.39 -0.63 -1.12
N LEU A 193 11.32 -0.81 -2.44
CA LEU A 193 11.05 -2.10 -3.07
C LEU A 193 12.22 -3.07 -2.90
N SER A 194 13.47 -2.59 -2.98
CA SER A 194 14.65 -3.38 -2.69
C SER A 194 14.62 -3.89 -1.25
N LEU A 195 14.20 -3.09 -0.27
CA LEU A 195 14.07 -3.56 1.11
C LEU A 195 13.08 -4.73 1.25
N LEU A 196 12.03 -4.78 0.43
CA LEU A 196 11.11 -5.94 0.39
C LEU A 196 11.69 -7.14 -0.35
N SER A 197 12.53 -6.92 -1.37
CA SER A 197 13.14 -8.01 -2.14
C SER A 197 14.44 -8.54 -1.55
N SER A 198 15.06 -7.79 -0.64
CA SER A 198 16.41 -8.05 -0.11
C SER A 198 16.32 -8.52 1.33
N HIS A 199 15.87 -9.75 1.58
CA HIS A 199 16.17 -10.46 2.83
C HIS A 199 16.46 -11.95 2.59
N PRO A 200 17.21 -12.58 3.52
CA PRO A 200 18.21 -13.57 3.21
C PRO A 200 17.60 -14.91 2.82
N ARG A 201 18.27 -15.59 1.88
CA ARG A 201 18.12 -17.05 1.69
C ARG A 201 18.11 -17.67 3.09
N PRO A 202 17.14 -18.52 3.46
CA PRO A 202 17.24 -19.23 4.72
C PRO A 202 18.62 -19.88 4.72
N SER A 203 19.45 -19.52 5.69
CA SER A 203 20.69 -20.23 5.93
C SER A 203 20.28 -21.69 6.03
N LEU A 204 20.66 -22.49 5.03
CA LEU A 204 20.72 -23.93 5.20
C LEU A 204 21.57 -24.10 6.44
N ALA A 205 20.90 -24.38 7.56
CA ALA A 205 21.56 -24.75 8.79
C ALA A 205 22.59 -25.80 8.39
N ALA A 206 23.84 -25.56 8.77
CA ALA A 206 24.91 -26.51 8.62
C ALA A 206 24.40 -27.88 9.10
N GLN A 207 24.05 -28.74 8.15
CA GLN A 207 23.97 -30.17 8.37
C GLN A 207 25.42 -30.65 8.45
N ASP A 208 26.07 -30.31 9.55
CA ASP A 208 27.32 -30.90 10.00
C ASP A 208 27.45 -30.62 11.49
N ASP A 209 26.71 -31.41 12.28
CA ASP A 209 27.23 -31.91 13.55
C ASP A 209 26.48 -33.20 13.96
N GLN A 210 26.51 -34.20 13.08
CA GLN A 210 26.39 -35.59 13.51
C GLN A 210 27.70 -36.01 14.20
N ALA A 211 27.91 -35.61 15.45
CA ALA A 211 28.77 -36.34 16.39
C ALA A 211 28.78 -35.69 17.78
N ARG A 212 28.01 -36.26 18.70
CA ARG A 212 28.41 -36.63 20.09
C ARG A 212 27.17 -36.59 21.00
N GLN A 213 26.46 -37.71 21.04
CA GLN A 213 25.64 -38.05 22.20
C GLN A 213 26.58 -38.51 23.33
N PRO A 214 26.55 -37.88 24.51
CA PRO A 214 27.08 -38.51 25.71
C PRO A 214 26.07 -39.56 26.21
N ARG A 215 26.49 -40.84 26.18
CA ARG A 215 25.77 -41.94 26.81
C ARG A 215 25.80 -41.76 28.33
N TYR A 216 24.65 -41.50 28.95
CA TYR A 216 24.47 -41.63 30.39
C TYR A 216 23.37 -42.66 30.67
N ARG A 217 23.74 -43.74 31.36
CA ARG A 217 22.85 -44.75 31.96
C ARG A 217 22.58 -44.35 33.41
N PRO A 218 21.33 -44.31 33.90
CA PRO A 218 21.06 -44.45 35.30
C PRO A 218 20.89 -45.93 35.67
N TYR A 219 21.39 -46.26 36.85
CA TYR A 219 21.15 -47.50 37.57
C TYR A 219 19.69 -47.55 38.08
N PHE A 220 19.19 -48.78 38.22
CA PHE A 220 17.92 -49.29 38.77
C PHE A 220 16.94 -49.81 37.73
#